data_AF-A0A352NI87-F1
#
_entry.id   AF-A0A352NI87-F1
#
_cell.length_a   1.000
_cell.length_b   1.000
_cell.length_c   1.000
_cell.angle_alpha   90.00
_cell.angle_beta   90.00
_cell.angle_gamma   90.00
#
_symmetry.space_group_name_H-M   'P 1'
#
loop_
_entity.id
_entity.type
_entity.pdbx_description
1 polymer ?
#
loop_
_entity_poly.entity_id
_entity_poly.type
_entity_poly.pdbx_seq_one_letter_code
_entity_poly.pdbx_strand_id
1 'polypeptide(L)'
;KLSSEINDDDKIHYTTDGSPPTMDSPMYNWIASRWWSSRESEVDSINHPIEITKDTTIKAKVIGPGRRDSNVVTFTYKVKEDPTERSKISSRQGGTVEFGSNEALIEIPPGALTNSD
;
A
#
# COMPACT_ATOMS: atom_id res chain seq x y z
N LYS A 1 1.21 9.65 0.65
CA LYS A 1 2.48 10.37 0.82
C LYS A 1 2.67 10.62 2.32
N LEU A 2 3.84 10.29 2.87
CA LEU A 2 4.17 10.62 4.26
C LEU A 2 4.68 12.06 4.34
N SER A 3 4.29 12.80 5.38
CA SER A 3 4.71 14.19 5.61
C SER A 3 4.63 14.56 7.09
N SER A 4 5.53 15.42 7.55
CA SER A 4 5.50 16.09 8.85
C SER A 4 5.32 17.61 8.68
N GLU A 5 5.16 18.32 9.79
CA GLU A 5 5.00 19.77 9.81
C GLU A 5 6.29 20.51 9.40
N ILE A 6 7.47 19.98 9.79
CA ILE A 6 8.77 20.62 9.54
C ILE A 6 9.74 19.60 8.88
N ASN A 7 9.31 19.03 7.74
CA ASN A 7 9.96 17.94 6.98
C ASN A 7 11.49 18.07 6.75
N ASP A 8 12.05 19.28 6.86
CA ASP A 8 13.48 19.54 6.66
C ASP A 8 14.32 19.39 7.93
N ASP A 9 13.73 19.61 9.10
CA ASP A 9 14.41 19.49 10.40
C ASP A 9 13.95 18.25 11.18
N ASP A 10 12.64 18.00 11.23
CA ASP A 10 12.12 16.74 11.72
C ASP A 10 12.05 15.71 10.58
N LYS A 11 12.14 14.43 10.94
CA LYS A 11 12.27 13.34 10.00
C LYS A 11 11.31 12.22 10.34
N ILE A 12 10.73 11.64 9.30
CA ILE A 12 9.81 10.52 9.43
C ILE A 12 10.63 9.24 9.38
N HIS A 13 10.66 8.52 10.50
CA HIS A 13 11.24 7.19 10.59
C HIS A 13 10.13 6.15 10.42
N TYR A 14 10.40 5.09 9.65
CA TYR A 14 9.40 4.09 9.34
C TYR A 14 9.92 2.65 9.33
N THR A 15 9.00 1.71 9.47
CA THR A 15 9.24 0.26 9.40
C THR A 15 8.13 -0.41 8.60
N THR A 16 8.48 -1.53 7.97
CA THR A 16 7.54 -2.36 7.19
C THR A 16 7.40 -3.79 7.73
N ASP A 17 8.18 -4.14 8.76
CA ASP A 17 8.17 -5.43 9.45
C ASP A 17 7.17 -5.47 10.64
N GLY A 18 6.49 -4.35 10.90
CA GLY A 18 5.54 -4.20 12.00
C GLY A 18 6.17 -3.83 13.35
N SER A 19 7.49 -3.66 13.45
CA SER A 19 8.15 -3.15 14.66
C SER A 19 7.91 -1.64 14.84
N PRO A 20 7.97 -1.07 16.06
CA PRO A 20 7.91 0.37 16.25
C PRO A 20 9.17 1.06 15.69
N PRO A 21 9.05 2.14 14.90
CA PRO A 21 10.21 2.86 14.39
C PRO A 21 11.03 3.50 15.51
N THR A 22 12.35 3.52 15.34
CA THR A 22 13.35 4.15 16.21
C THR A 22 14.18 5.17 15.42
N MET A 23 15.14 5.82 16.08
CA MET A 23 16.08 6.74 15.42
C MET A 23 16.96 6.02 14.37
N ASP A 24 17.17 4.72 14.54
CA ASP A 24 17.98 3.91 13.62
C ASP A 24 17.15 3.32 12.48
N SER A 25 15.82 3.48 12.51
CA SER A 25 14.95 3.04 11.42
C SER A 25 15.15 3.90 10.16
N PRO A 26 14.87 3.35 8.96
CA PRO A 26 14.91 4.09 7.71
C PRO A 26 14.13 5.41 7.77
N MET A 27 14.70 6.43 7.14
CA MET A 27 14.12 7.78 7.08
C MET A 27 13.49 8.02 5.72
N TYR A 28 12.24 8.47 5.71
CA TYR A 28 11.56 8.87 4.48
C TYR A 28 12.04 10.26 4.04
N ASN A 29 12.49 10.37 2.78
CA ASN A 29 12.97 11.61 2.17
C ASN A 29 13.99 12.39 3.02
N TRP A 30 15.13 11.76 3.35
CA TRP A 30 16.04 12.30 4.36
C TRP A 30 16.88 13.50 3.89
N ILE A 31 17.00 13.77 2.58
CA ILE A 31 17.71 14.97 2.11
C ILE A 31 16.78 16.18 2.23
N ALA A 32 17.07 17.03 3.22
CA ALA A 32 16.36 18.30 3.42
C ALA A 32 16.51 19.22 2.20
N SER A 33 15.48 20.03 1.92
CA SER A 33 15.40 20.85 0.71
C SER A 33 16.56 21.82 0.55
N ARG A 34 17.09 22.34 1.66
CA ARG A 34 18.31 23.19 1.70
C ARG A 34 19.57 22.54 1.10
N TRP A 35 19.61 21.21 0.97
CA TRP A 35 20.75 20.48 0.42
C TRP A 35 20.54 19.99 -1.02
N TRP A 36 19.37 20.20 -1.62
CA TRP A 36 19.07 19.66 -2.95
C TRP A 36 20.04 20.17 -4.01
N SER A 37 20.35 21.47 -4.04
CA SER A 37 21.31 22.04 -4.99
C SER A 37 22.73 21.49 -4.86
N SER A 38 23.11 20.99 -3.69
CA SER A 38 24.43 20.39 -3.44
C SER A 38 24.45 18.87 -3.68
N ARG A 39 23.28 18.25 -3.87
CA ARG A 39 23.10 16.80 -3.99
C ARG A 39 22.14 16.44 -5.14
N GLU A 40 22.13 17.26 -6.20
CA GLU A 40 21.22 17.11 -7.33
C GLU A 40 21.33 15.72 -7.98
N SER A 41 22.54 15.14 -8.01
CA SER A 41 22.79 13.80 -8.55
C SER A 41 22.19 12.66 -7.72
N GLU A 42 21.83 12.89 -6.46
CA GLU A 42 21.38 11.85 -5.52
C GLU A 42 19.95 12.07 -5.02
N VAL A 43 19.45 13.31 -5.06
CA VAL A 43 18.16 13.69 -4.42
C VAL A 43 17.00 12.86 -4.94
N ASP A 44 16.88 12.65 -6.24
CA ASP A 44 15.76 11.91 -6.83
C ASP A 44 15.82 10.42 -6.50
N SER A 45 17.03 9.85 -6.39
CA SER A 45 17.23 8.45 -6.03
C SER A 45 16.99 8.18 -4.54
N ILE A 46 16.99 9.21 -3.70
CA ILE A 46 16.86 9.08 -2.25
C ILE A 46 15.48 9.54 -1.76
N ASN A 47 15.01 10.68 -2.26
CA ASN A 47 13.73 11.28 -1.89
C ASN A 47 12.62 10.85 -2.86
N HIS A 48 12.38 9.54 -2.98
CA HIS A 48 11.35 8.98 -3.85
C HIS A 48 10.23 8.29 -3.05
N PRO A 49 9.06 8.03 -3.67
CA PRO A 49 7.99 7.28 -3.03
C PRO A 49 8.43 5.87 -2.60
N ILE A 50 7.87 5.39 -1.48
CA ILE A 50 8.03 4.00 -1.04
C ILE A 50 7.24 3.10 -2.01
N GLU A 51 7.93 2.18 -2.68
CA GLU A 51 7.30 1.21 -3.57
C GLU A 51 6.62 0.09 -2.77
N ILE A 52 5.38 -0.21 -3.12
CA ILE A 52 4.57 -1.26 -2.48
C ILE A 52 4.18 -2.28 -3.53
N THR A 53 4.88 -3.42 -3.54
CA THR A 53 4.69 -4.51 -4.52
C THR A 53 3.90 -5.69 -3.95
N LYS A 54 3.63 -5.69 -2.64
CA LYS A 54 2.84 -6.68 -1.91
C LYS A 54 2.12 -6.01 -0.75
N ASP A 55 1.19 -6.72 -0.14
CA ASP A 55 0.53 -6.29 1.10
C ASP A 55 1.58 -5.86 2.13
N THR A 56 1.47 -4.60 2.58
CA THR A 56 2.49 -3.95 3.41
C THR A 56 1.82 -3.09 4.46
N THR A 57 2.29 -3.22 5.71
CA THR A 57 1.95 -2.31 6.79
C THR A 57 3.14 -1.40 7.07
N ILE A 58 2.93 -0.09 6.96
CA ILE A 58 3.95 0.91 7.29
C ILE A 58 3.62 1.50 8.65
N LYS A 59 4.54 1.39 9.60
CA LYS A 59 4.50 2.17 10.85
C LYS A 59 5.46 3.33 10.73
N ALA A 60 5.03 4.52 11.15
CA ALA A 60 5.85 5.72 11.04
C ALA A 60 5.74 6.60 12.29
N LYS A 61 6.81 7.31 12.61
CA LYS A 61 6.82 8.38 13.61
C LYS A 61 7.77 9.51 13.20
N VAL A 62 7.50 10.71 13.69
CA VAL A 62 8.35 11.88 13.49
C VAL A 62 9.33 12.00 14.65
N ILE A 63 10.62 12.14 14.34
CA ILE A 63 11.70 12.41 15.29
C ILE A 63 12.40 13.69 14.85
N GLY A 64 12.61 14.63 15.77
CA GLY A 64 13.29 15.89 15.50
C GLY A 64 14.26 16.24 16.63
N PRO A 65 15.42 16.84 16.33
CA PRO A 65 16.40 17.21 17.35
C PRO A 65 15.79 18.19 18.37
N GLY A 66 15.94 17.87 19.66
CA GLY A 66 15.40 18.69 20.75
C GLY A 66 13.87 18.69 20.87
N ARG A 67 13.17 17.80 20.16
CA ARG A 67 11.71 17.67 20.21
C ARG A 67 11.30 16.31 20.79
N ARG A 68 10.09 16.27 21.33
CA ARG A 68 9.46 15.01 21.73
C ARG A 68 9.00 14.26 20.47
N ASP A 69 9.31 12.97 20.39
CA ASP A 69 8.81 12.07 19.35
C ASP A 69 7.28 12.15 19.23
N SER A 70 6.78 12.05 17.99
CA SER A 70 5.35 11.88 17.76
C SER A 70 4.85 10.50 18.20
N ASN A 71 3.53 10.36 18.28
CA ASN A 71 2.92 9.03 18.33
C ASN A 71 3.24 8.24 17.06
N VAL A 72 3.24 6.92 17.17
CA VAL A 72 3.36 6.00 16.03
C VAL A 72 2.01 5.95 15.30
N VAL A 73 2.04 6.16 14.00
CA VAL A 73 0.89 5.97 13.10
C VAL A 73 1.09 4.71 12.25
N THR A 74 -0.01 4.07 11.86
CA THR A 74 0.02 2.82 11.07
C THR A 74 -0.81 2.98 9.81
N PHE A 75 -0.24 2.59 8.67
CA PHE A 75 -0.89 2.57 7.36
C PHE A 75 -0.84 1.16 6.79
N THR A 76 -1.95 0.68 6.24
CA THR A 76 -2.04 -0.65 5.64
C THR A 76 -2.38 -0.52 4.17
N TYR A 77 -1.54 -1.13 3.32
CA TYR A 77 -1.70 -1.14 1.88
C TYR A 77 -1.94 -2.57 1.42
N LYS A 78 -2.98 -2.75 0.61
CA LYS A 78 -3.26 -4.03 -0.06
C LYS A 78 -2.98 -3.87 -1.55
N VAL A 79 -2.18 -4.78 -2.10
CA VAL A 79 -1.93 -4.81 -3.54
C VAL A 79 -2.99 -5.69 -4.18
N LYS A 80 -3.73 -5.11 -5.12
CA LYS A 80 -4.63 -5.90 -5.95
C LYS A 80 -3.78 -6.71 -6.90
N GLU A 81 -3.77 -8.03 -6.73
CA GLU A 81 -3.28 -8.90 -7.77
C GLU A 81 -4.24 -8.76 -8.96
N ASP A 82 -3.70 -8.37 -10.12
CA ASP A 82 -4.44 -8.53 -11.37
C ASP A 82 -4.74 -10.03 -11.51
N PRO A 83 -5.99 -10.44 -11.80
CA PRO A 83 -6.29 -11.84 -12.03
C PRO A 83 -5.42 -12.34 -13.18
N THR A 84 -4.42 -13.15 -12.85
CA THR A 84 -3.48 -13.80 -13.78
C THR A 84 -4.21 -14.75 -14.72
N GLU A 85 -5.42 -15.16 -14.37
CA GLU A 85 -6.30 -16.05 -15.11
C GLU A 85 -7.52 -15.27 -15.63
N ARG A 86 -7.57 -15.02 -16.94
CA ARG A 86 -8.78 -14.57 -17.64
C ARG A 86 -9.33 -15.71 -18.50
N SER A 87 -10.22 -16.51 -17.93
CA SER A 87 -10.93 -17.55 -18.68
C SER A 87 -12.06 -16.94 -19.50
N LYS A 88 -11.97 -17.02 -20.83
CA LYS A 88 -13.10 -16.68 -21.73
C LYS A 88 -14.11 -17.82 -21.70
N ILE A 89 -15.31 -17.57 -21.20
CA ILE A 89 -16.43 -18.50 -21.27
C ILE A 89 -17.15 -18.28 -22.62
N SER A 90 -17.27 -19.34 -23.40
CA SER A 90 -18.00 -19.34 -24.67
C SER A 90 -19.37 -19.99 -24.48
N SER A 91 -20.43 -19.37 -24.98
CA SER A 91 -21.79 -19.94 -24.94
C SER A 91 -21.92 -21.27 -25.70
N ARG A 92 -20.98 -21.60 -26.60
CA ARG A 92 -20.98 -22.85 -27.38
C ARG A 92 -20.25 -24.02 -26.71
N GLN A 93 -19.36 -23.74 -25.76
CA GLN A 93 -18.51 -24.74 -25.12
C GLN A 93 -18.70 -24.79 -23.59
N GLY A 94 -19.34 -23.77 -23.01
CA GLY A 94 -19.47 -23.61 -21.56
C GLY A 94 -18.15 -23.20 -20.90
N GLY A 95 -18.11 -23.29 -19.57
CA GLY A 95 -16.92 -23.04 -18.75
C GLY A 95 -17.27 -23.13 -17.26
N THR A 96 -16.30 -23.53 -16.43
CA THR A 96 -16.45 -23.60 -14.97
C THR A 96 -15.85 -22.35 -14.34
N VAL A 97 -16.58 -21.71 -13.42
CA VAL A 97 -16.06 -20.63 -12.58
C VAL A 97 -15.83 -21.19 -11.19
N GLU A 98 -14.57 -21.27 -10.78
CA GLU A 98 -14.18 -21.70 -9.43
C GLU A 98 -13.81 -20.46 -8.60
N PHE A 99 -14.44 -20.30 -7.44
CA PHE A 99 -14.09 -19.27 -6.46
C PHE A 99 -13.19 -19.90 -5.39
N GLY A 100 -12.06 -19.27 -5.10
CA GLY A 100 -11.11 -19.76 -4.09
C GLY A 100 -11.77 -19.87 -2.70
N SER A 101 -11.62 -21.05 -2.08
CA SER A 101 -12.15 -21.43 -0.76
C SER A 101 -13.67 -21.25 -0.59
N ASN A 102 -14.40 -22.17 -1.23
CA ASN A 102 -15.65 -22.79 -0.78
C ASN A 102 -16.82 -21.89 -0.34
N GLU A 103 -17.39 -21.08 -1.23
CA GLU A 103 -18.86 -21.03 -1.46
C GLU A 103 -19.22 -19.91 -2.44
N ALA A 104 -19.97 -20.25 -3.49
CA ALA A 104 -20.65 -19.29 -4.34
C ALA A 104 -22.15 -19.35 -4.01
N LEU A 105 -22.69 -18.29 -3.41
CA LEU A 105 -24.13 -18.14 -3.21
C LEU A 105 -24.75 -17.51 -4.48
N ILE A 106 -25.53 -18.30 -5.20
CA ILE A 106 -26.35 -17.81 -6.32
C ILE A 106 -27.81 -17.82 -5.86
N GLU A 107 -28.34 -16.64 -5.52
CA GLU A 107 -29.78 -16.49 -5.23
C GLU A 107 -30.59 -16.40 -6.53
N ILE A 108 -31.57 -17.29 -6.69
CA ILE A 108 -32.57 -17.24 -7.75
C ILE A 108 -33.91 -16.86 -7.11
N PRO A 109 -34.44 -15.64 -7.35
CA PRO A 109 -35.68 -15.22 -6.72
C PRO A 109 -36.91 -15.96 -7.29
N PRO A 110 -38.01 -16.07 -6.51
CA PRO A 110 -39.26 -16.68 -7.00
C PRO A 110 -39.74 -16.01 -8.29
N GLY A 111 -40.07 -16.83 -9.30
CA GLY A 111 -40.52 -16.35 -10.61
C GLY A 111 -39.40 -16.02 -11.62
N ALA A 112 -38.12 -16.17 -11.28
CA ALA A 112 -37.01 -15.91 -12.21
C ALA A 112 -36.92 -16.90 -13.39
N LEU A 113 -37.58 -18.07 -13.29
CA LEU A 113 -37.64 -19.09 -14.33
C LEU A 113 -39.10 -19.40 -14.71
N THR A 114 -39.90 -18.38 -15.02
CA THR A 114 -41.19 -18.61 -15.68
C THR A 114 -40.93 -18.74 -17.18
N ASN A 115 -40.79 -19.97 -17.66
CA ASN A 115 -41.03 -20.25 -19.08
C ASN A 115 -42.52 -19.98 -19.33
N SER A 116 -42.81 -18.86 -19.98
CA SER A 116 -44.05 -18.73 -20.73
C SER A 116 -43.83 -19.51 -22.02
N ASP A 117 -44.43 -20.70 -22.13
CA ASP A 117 -44.56 -21.42 -23.40
C ASP A 117 -45.32 -20.57 -24.44
#